data_AF-A0A0N4XAU2-F1
#
_entry.id   AF-A0A0N4XAU2-F1
#
_cell.length_a   1.000
_cell.length_b   1.000
_cell.length_c   1.000
_cell.angle_alpha   90.00
_cell.angle_beta   90.00
_cell.angle_gamma   90.00
#
_symmetry.space_group_name_H-M   'P 1'
#
loop_
_entity.id
_entity.type
_entity.pdbx_description
1 polymer ?
#
loop_
_entity_poly.entity_id
_entity_poly.type
_entity_poly.pdbx_seq_one_letter_code
_entity_poly.pdbx_strand_id
1 'polypeptide(L)'
;MPLNLYTPAEGLYRTHVTWADIEGDLQRELDTVASFGPNKAARDIGDNFGFMSKILLIQPDWQRRDKKLPRRFLVKGLDQLIVMFSASGDENFAEKGDQLKAILSDIVDVDWVVNMNKQFGEHISYVNGMESVLCHGDLWSNNILWKQKGNHLELVAVVDYQTAHFGCAATDLVRMFCGCLSGRDRREHWEQLLEEFYCYLKEEVGDRQMPYTLEQLKEAYQQFIPIGAFMALPGIGTVFQVLSETSDEDSRKKRMEIAMEKTGCLLDDIFLFHDRNKELRKEEQVE
;
A
#
# COMPACT_ATOMS: atom_id res chain seq x y z
N MET A 1 -27.54 -6.49 -23.57
CA MET A 1 -26.49 -7.45 -23.16
C MET A 1 -25.85 -6.90 -21.90
N PRO A 2 -25.66 -7.69 -20.83
CA PRO A 2 -24.97 -7.19 -19.65
C PRO A 2 -23.47 -7.03 -19.98
N LEU A 3 -22.90 -5.86 -19.68
CA LEU A 3 -21.46 -5.64 -19.72
C LEU A 3 -20.80 -6.55 -18.68
N ASN A 4 -19.75 -7.24 -19.09
CA ASN A 4 -19.03 -8.26 -18.34
C ASN A 4 -17.60 -7.75 -18.06
N LEU A 5 -17.12 -7.98 -16.82
CA LEU A 5 -15.80 -7.98 -16.15
C LEU A 5 -14.46 -7.92 -16.95
N TYR A 6 -14.48 -7.76 -18.27
CA TYR A 6 -13.29 -7.86 -19.13
C TYR A 6 -13.08 -6.67 -20.05
N THR A 7 -13.77 -5.53 -19.86
CA THR A 7 -13.51 -4.38 -20.74
C THR A 7 -12.04 -3.96 -20.58
N PRO A 8 -11.17 -4.22 -21.56
CA PRO A 8 -9.74 -4.02 -21.40
C PRO A 8 -9.44 -2.53 -21.29
N ALA A 9 -8.57 -2.11 -20.36
CA ALA A 9 -7.93 -0.82 -20.52
C ALA A 9 -7.18 -0.80 -21.86
N GLU A 10 -7.31 0.27 -22.64
CA GLU A 10 -6.77 0.33 -24.01
C GLU A 10 -5.24 0.44 -24.06
N GLY A 11 -4.58 0.61 -22.91
CA GLY A 11 -3.13 0.62 -22.81
C GLY A 11 -2.50 -0.78 -22.89
N LEU A 12 -1.22 -0.86 -22.55
CA LEU A 12 -0.41 -2.05 -22.77
C LEU A 12 -0.87 -3.23 -21.92
N TYR A 13 -1.22 -4.35 -22.54
CA TYR A 13 -1.59 -5.58 -21.82
C TYR A 13 -2.70 -5.39 -20.77
N ARG A 14 -3.71 -4.55 -21.09
CA ARG A 14 -4.83 -4.17 -20.20
C ARG A 14 -4.43 -3.30 -19.01
N THR A 15 -3.35 -2.53 -19.17
CA THR A 15 -2.97 -1.47 -18.24
C THR A 15 -3.47 -0.11 -18.75
N HIS A 16 -3.45 0.90 -17.88
CA HIS A 16 -3.63 2.30 -18.26
C HIS A 16 -2.35 2.93 -18.84
N VAL A 17 -1.23 2.20 -18.81
CA VAL A 17 0.06 2.69 -19.32
C VAL A 17 0.10 2.59 -20.84
N THR A 18 0.32 3.71 -21.50
CA THR A 18 0.42 3.79 -22.96
C THR A 18 1.87 3.73 -23.43
N TRP A 19 2.07 3.54 -24.73
CA TRP A 19 3.40 3.69 -25.34
C TRP A 19 3.96 5.10 -25.19
N ALA A 20 3.10 6.12 -25.18
CA ALA A 20 3.51 7.51 -25.06
C ALA A 20 4.04 7.82 -23.65
N ASP A 21 3.39 7.27 -22.61
CA ASP A 21 3.84 7.43 -21.23
C ASP A 21 5.26 6.86 -21.04
N ILE A 22 5.49 5.62 -21.49
CA ILE A 22 6.80 4.96 -21.37
C ILE A 22 7.85 5.69 -22.21
N GLU A 23 7.52 6.13 -23.42
CA GLU A 23 8.45 6.88 -24.27
C GLU A 23 8.85 8.21 -23.62
N GLY A 24 7.87 8.98 -23.15
CA GLY A 24 8.10 10.28 -22.52
C GLY A 24 8.92 10.18 -21.24
N ASP A 25 8.63 9.18 -20.40
CA ASP A 25 9.42 8.92 -19.19
C ASP A 25 10.87 8.56 -19.54
N LEU A 26 11.10 7.67 -20.52
CA LEU A 26 12.47 7.30 -20.89
C LEU A 26 13.23 8.40 -21.62
N GLN A 27 12.56 9.23 -22.42
CA GLN A 27 13.18 10.40 -23.02
C GLN A 27 13.70 11.36 -21.94
N ARG A 28 12.90 11.57 -20.88
CA ARG A 28 13.28 12.41 -19.74
C ARG A 28 14.40 11.79 -18.91
N GLU A 29 14.26 10.52 -18.49
CA GLU A 29 15.23 9.85 -17.62
C GLU A 29 16.58 9.54 -18.31
N LEU A 30 16.56 9.25 -19.61
CA LEU A 30 17.78 8.98 -20.40
C LEU A 30 18.30 10.22 -21.14
N ASP A 31 17.62 11.36 -21.00
CA ASP A 31 17.92 12.64 -21.64
C ASP A 31 18.10 12.50 -23.17
N THR A 32 17.19 11.79 -23.83
CA THR A 32 17.33 11.42 -25.25
C THR A 32 16.23 12.02 -26.12
N VAL A 33 16.58 12.37 -27.35
CA VAL A 33 15.61 12.78 -28.39
C VAL A 33 15.10 11.60 -29.23
N ALA A 34 15.54 10.38 -28.94
CA ALA A 34 15.11 9.18 -29.64
C ALA A 34 13.65 8.83 -29.31
N SER A 35 12.94 8.26 -30.28
CA SER A 35 11.54 7.86 -30.13
C SER A 35 11.36 6.38 -30.45
N PHE A 36 10.26 5.77 -30.00
CA PHE A 36 9.94 4.39 -30.32
C PHE A 36 9.50 4.25 -31.78
N GLY A 37 9.93 3.15 -32.39
CA GLY A 37 9.66 2.84 -33.79
C GLY A 37 8.37 2.08 -34.04
N PRO A 38 8.06 1.78 -35.31
CA PRO A 38 6.91 0.98 -35.68
C PRO A 38 7.05 -0.49 -35.23
N ASN A 39 8.27 -1.02 -35.07
CA ASN A 39 8.50 -2.40 -34.65
C ASN A 39 8.68 -2.54 -33.14
N LYS A 40 8.23 -1.54 -32.36
CA LYS A 40 8.21 -1.65 -30.91
C LYS A 40 7.32 -2.81 -30.48
N ALA A 41 7.75 -3.54 -29.46
CA ALA A 41 7.04 -4.71 -28.96
C ALA A 41 7.09 -4.74 -27.43
N ALA A 42 6.02 -5.21 -26.82
CA ALA A 42 5.94 -5.49 -25.40
C ALA A 42 5.57 -6.95 -25.22
N ARG A 43 6.10 -7.61 -24.19
CA ARG A 43 5.74 -8.98 -23.79
C ARG A 43 5.50 -9.02 -22.29
N ASP A 44 4.36 -9.53 -21.87
CA ASP A 44 4.14 -9.87 -20.45
C ASP A 44 5.02 -11.05 -20.08
N ILE A 45 5.93 -10.84 -19.12
CA ILE A 45 6.83 -11.86 -18.59
C ILE A 45 6.57 -12.13 -17.10
N GLY A 46 5.61 -11.42 -16.50
CA GLY A 46 5.22 -11.56 -15.10
C GLY A 46 3.97 -12.42 -14.89
N ASP A 47 3.38 -12.92 -15.97
CA ASP A 47 2.17 -13.75 -15.94
C ASP A 47 2.36 -14.96 -14.99
N ASN A 48 1.56 -15.04 -13.94
CA ASN A 48 1.64 -15.98 -12.81
C ASN A 48 2.82 -15.83 -11.82
N PHE A 49 3.68 -14.82 -11.94
CA PHE A 49 4.85 -14.62 -11.06
C PHE A 49 4.91 -13.24 -10.38
N GLY A 50 4.03 -12.30 -10.72
CA GLY A 50 3.98 -10.97 -10.12
C GLY A 50 2.79 -10.81 -9.17
N PHE A 51 3.03 -10.63 -7.87
CA PHE A 51 2.02 -10.16 -6.92
C PHE A 51 1.59 -8.74 -7.34
N MET A 52 0.43 -8.63 -8.01
CA MET A 52 -0.21 -7.38 -8.46
C MET A 52 0.59 -6.44 -9.37
N SER A 53 1.62 -6.98 -10.02
CA SER A 53 2.45 -6.22 -10.95
C SER A 53 2.39 -6.82 -12.34
N LYS A 54 2.08 -5.99 -13.33
CA LYS A 54 2.35 -6.31 -14.73
C LYS A 54 3.83 -6.09 -14.99
N ILE A 55 4.57 -7.13 -15.36
CA ILE A 55 5.98 -7.02 -15.74
C ILE A 55 6.08 -7.19 -17.25
N LEU A 56 6.29 -6.06 -17.94
CA LEU A 56 6.40 -6.01 -19.38
C LEU A 56 7.86 -5.92 -19.80
N LEU A 57 8.33 -6.88 -20.59
CA LEU A 57 9.57 -6.76 -21.35
C LEU A 57 9.31 -5.89 -22.59
N ILE A 58 9.88 -4.69 -22.61
CA ILE A 58 9.74 -3.76 -23.72
C ILE A 58 10.93 -3.86 -24.66
N GLN A 59 10.64 -3.88 -25.95
CA GLN A 59 11.56 -3.73 -27.07
C GLN A 59 11.16 -2.44 -27.80
N PRO A 60 11.86 -1.32 -27.55
CA PRO A 60 11.39 0.01 -27.95
C PRO A 60 11.51 0.33 -29.45
N ASP A 61 12.30 -0.45 -30.21
CA ASP A 61 12.66 -0.13 -31.60
C ASP A 61 13.12 1.33 -31.79
N TRP A 62 14.07 1.79 -30.96
CA TRP A 62 14.53 3.18 -30.95
C TRP A 62 14.90 3.69 -32.34
N GLN A 63 14.29 4.81 -32.73
CA GLN A 63 14.56 5.59 -33.93
C GLN A 63 15.27 6.90 -33.56
N ARG A 64 15.96 7.52 -34.52
CA ARG A 64 16.65 8.81 -34.34
C ARG A 64 17.58 8.83 -33.11
N ARG A 65 18.35 7.76 -32.95
CA ARG A 65 19.26 7.57 -31.81
C ARG A 65 20.35 8.62 -31.81
N ASP A 66 20.39 9.42 -30.76
CA ASP A 66 21.43 10.39 -30.43
C ASP A 66 22.51 9.81 -29.51
N LYS A 67 22.18 8.75 -28.76
CA LYS A 67 23.10 8.07 -27.85
C LYS A 67 22.90 6.55 -27.81
N LYS A 68 23.75 5.87 -27.04
CA LYS A 68 23.62 4.43 -26.80
C LYS A 68 22.47 4.18 -25.83
N LEU A 69 21.37 3.63 -26.34
CA LEU A 69 20.13 3.38 -25.60
C LEU A 69 19.91 1.88 -25.31
N PRO A 70 19.14 1.53 -24.26
CA PRO A 70 18.84 0.15 -23.92
C PRO A 70 18.09 -0.55 -25.06
N ARG A 71 18.55 -1.75 -25.43
CA ARG A 71 17.89 -2.57 -26.48
C ARG A 71 16.58 -3.18 -25.99
N ARG A 72 16.47 -3.44 -24.69
CA ARG A 72 15.30 -3.98 -23.99
C ARG A 72 15.33 -3.47 -22.55
N PHE A 73 14.17 -3.34 -21.94
CA PHE A 73 14.03 -2.99 -20.52
C PHE A 73 12.74 -3.59 -19.95
N LEU A 74 12.64 -3.62 -18.63
CA LEU A 74 11.44 -4.07 -17.93
C LEU A 74 10.65 -2.86 -17.45
N VAL A 75 9.35 -2.89 -17.68
CA VAL A 75 8.39 -1.99 -17.06
C VAL A 75 7.60 -2.80 -16.06
N LYS A 76 7.59 -2.36 -14.80
CA LYS A 76 6.78 -2.95 -13.74
C LYS A 76 5.69 -1.95 -13.36
N GLY A 77 4.43 -2.28 -13.64
CA GLY A 77 3.29 -1.44 -13.31
C GLY A 77 2.46 -2.03 -12.17
N LEU A 78 2.16 -1.22 -11.13
CA LEU A 78 1.24 -1.51 -10.03
C LEU A 78 -0.21 -1.22 -10.46
N ASP A 79 -0.70 -1.92 -11.49
CA ASP A 79 -1.96 -1.51 -12.15
C ASP A 79 -3.15 -2.43 -11.87
N GLN A 80 -2.92 -3.62 -11.29
CA GLN A 80 -4.02 -4.57 -11.09
C GLN A 80 -5.04 -4.10 -10.04
N LEU A 81 -4.62 -3.33 -9.03
CA LEU A 81 -5.51 -2.84 -7.96
C LEU A 81 -6.49 -1.78 -8.46
N ILE A 82 -6.01 -0.78 -9.21
CA ILE A 82 -6.86 0.28 -9.77
C ILE A 82 -7.83 -0.32 -10.80
N VAL A 83 -7.32 -1.21 -11.66
CA VAL A 83 -8.15 -1.95 -12.62
C VAL A 83 -9.21 -2.79 -11.90
N MET A 84 -8.91 -3.42 -10.76
CA MET A 84 -9.91 -4.15 -9.96
C MET A 84 -11.03 -3.24 -9.45
N PHE A 85 -10.72 -2.02 -9.00
CA PHE A 85 -11.75 -1.09 -8.50
C PHE A 85 -12.63 -0.55 -9.61
N SER A 86 -12.04 -0.14 -10.74
CA SER A 86 -12.78 0.30 -11.93
C SER A 86 -13.62 -0.83 -12.56
N ALA A 87 -13.19 -2.08 -12.42
CA ALA A 87 -13.88 -3.26 -12.95
C ALA A 87 -14.95 -3.85 -12.01
N SER A 88 -15.09 -3.34 -10.78
CA SER A 88 -16.05 -3.86 -9.79
C SER A 88 -17.52 -3.72 -10.23
N GLY A 89 -17.80 -2.82 -11.19
CA GLY A 89 -19.17 -2.47 -11.59
C GLY A 89 -19.91 -1.60 -10.58
N ASP A 90 -19.24 -1.21 -9.49
CA ASP A 90 -19.72 -0.28 -8.49
C ASP A 90 -19.11 1.11 -8.78
N GLU A 91 -19.98 2.07 -9.14
CA GLU A 91 -19.57 3.44 -9.49
C GLU A 91 -18.75 4.10 -8.37
N ASN A 92 -19.06 3.79 -7.11
CA ASN A 92 -18.33 4.32 -5.96
C ASN A 92 -16.90 3.77 -5.90
N PHE A 93 -16.69 2.48 -6.19
CA PHE A 93 -15.34 1.93 -6.24
C PHE A 93 -14.55 2.41 -7.46
N ALA A 94 -15.21 2.62 -8.61
CA ALA A 94 -14.56 3.21 -9.78
C ALA A 94 -14.04 4.62 -9.49
N GLU A 95 -14.86 5.48 -8.86
CA GLU A 95 -14.46 6.84 -8.47
C GLU A 95 -13.28 6.82 -7.47
N LYS A 96 -13.32 5.93 -6.47
CA LYS A 96 -12.18 5.76 -5.54
C LYS A 96 -10.92 5.25 -6.23
N GLY A 97 -11.05 4.40 -7.24
CA GLY A 97 -9.92 3.95 -8.06
C GLY A 97 -9.24 5.12 -8.78
N ASP A 98 -10.02 6.01 -9.39
CA ASP A 98 -9.51 7.21 -10.06
C ASP A 98 -8.89 8.20 -9.07
N GLN A 99 -9.52 8.40 -7.92
CA GLN A 99 -8.99 9.24 -6.84
C GLN A 99 -7.65 8.70 -6.31
N LEU A 100 -7.56 7.39 -6.06
CA LEU A 100 -6.31 6.75 -5.62
C LEU A 100 -5.19 6.95 -6.65
N LYS A 101 -5.51 6.82 -7.94
CA LYS A 101 -4.55 7.04 -9.02
C LYS A 101 -4.01 8.47 -9.03
N ALA A 102 -4.86 9.46 -8.75
CA ALA A 102 -4.46 10.87 -8.73
C ALA A 102 -3.48 11.23 -7.60
N ILE A 103 -3.48 10.46 -6.50
CA ILE A 103 -2.60 10.70 -5.34
C ILE A 103 -1.49 9.64 -5.19
N LEU A 104 -1.40 8.68 -6.11
CA LEU A 104 -0.51 7.52 -5.96
C LEU A 104 0.97 7.92 -5.82
N SER A 105 1.42 8.93 -6.57
CA SER A 105 2.79 9.48 -6.45
C SER A 105 3.05 10.10 -5.09
N ASP A 106 2.03 10.73 -4.51
CA ASP A 106 2.14 11.45 -3.24
C ASP A 106 2.18 10.44 -2.06
N ILE A 107 1.45 9.32 -2.16
CA ILE A 107 1.41 8.29 -1.09
C ILE A 107 2.58 7.31 -1.14
N VAL A 108 3.18 7.04 -2.31
CA VAL A 108 4.32 6.11 -2.46
C VAL A 108 5.64 6.89 -2.46
N ASP A 109 5.80 7.80 -1.51
CA ASP A 109 7.05 8.51 -1.26
C ASP A 109 7.97 7.61 -0.40
N VAL A 110 8.82 6.84 -1.09
CA VAL A 110 9.74 5.88 -0.46
C VAL A 110 10.75 6.58 0.44
N ASP A 111 11.23 7.76 0.03
CA ASP A 111 12.21 8.53 0.80
C ASP A 111 11.60 9.04 2.09
N TRP A 112 10.33 9.50 2.03
CA TRP A 112 9.57 9.87 3.22
C TRP A 112 9.39 8.70 4.18
N VAL A 113 8.96 7.53 3.70
CA VAL A 113 8.73 6.34 4.55
C VAL A 113 10.01 5.88 5.25
N VAL A 114 11.12 5.83 4.53
CA VAL A 114 12.40 5.39 5.09
C VAL A 114 12.92 6.38 6.15
N ASN A 115 12.61 7.67 6.02
CA ASN A 115 13.07 8.70 6.93
C ASN A 115 12.01 9.20 7.94
N MET A 116 10.86 8.54 8.00
CA MET A 116 9.70 8.98 8.79
C MET A 116 10.05 9.23 10.27
N ASN A 117 10.87 8.36 10.89
CA ASN A 117 11.33 8.55 12.27
C ASN A 117 12.12 9.85 12.51
N LYS A 118 12.92 10.27 11.52
CA LYS A 118 13.74 11.48 11.62
C LYS A 118 12.90 12.73 11.43
N GLN A 119 11.92 12.67 10.53
CA GLN A 119 11.03 13.79 10.25
C GLN A 119 10.13 14.12 11.46
N PHE A 120 9.70 13.11 12.23
CA PHE A 120 9.04 13.37 13.52
C PHE A 120 9.88 14.17 14.53
N GLY A 121 11.20 14.23 14.37
CA GLY A 121 12.09 15.05 15.20
C GLY A 121 12.35 16.46 14.69
N GLU A 122 11.97 16.76 13.44
CA GLU A 122 12.16 18.09 12.84
C GLU A 122 10.84 18.88 12.77
N HIS A 123 9.70 18.19 12.65
CA HIS A 123 8.39 18.79 12.40
C HIS A 123 7.54 19.08 13.66
N ILE A 124 7.98 18.68 14.85
CA ILE A 124 7.32 19.05 16.12
C ILE A 124 8.32 19.83 16.96
N SER A 125 8.08 21.13 17.13
CA SER A 125 9.01 22.10 17.77
C SER A 125 9.35 21.83 19.25
N TYR A 126 8.95 20.68 19.82
CA TYR A 126 9.12 20.36 21.24
C TYR A 126 9.62 18.94 21.57
N VAL A 127 10.04 18.10 20.61
CA VAL A 127 10.49 16.73 20.96
C VAL A 127 11.69 16.31 20.12
N ASN A 128 12.74 15.81 20.78
CA ASN A 128 13.70 14.93 20.11
C ASN A 128 12.87 13.82 19.42
N GLY A 129 13.05 13.62 18.10
CA GLY A 129 12.22 12.72 17.31
C GLY A 129 12.04 11.31 17.87
N MET A 130 11.10 10.55 17.31
CA MET A 130 10.84 9.17 17.77
C MET A 130 12.09 8.30 17.59
N GLU A 131 12.51 7.61 18.65
CA GLU A 131 13.59 6.62 18.55
C GLU A 131 13.14 5.44 17.70
N SER A 132 14.06 4.90 16.90
CA SER A 132 13.78 3.74 16.06
C SER A 132 13.72 2.48 16.92
N VAL A 133 12.65 1.71 16.76
CA VAL A 133 12.46 0.41 17.44
C VAL A 133 12.58 -0.74 16.44
N LEU A 134 12.79 -1.95 16.94
CA LEU A 134 12.74 -3.14 16.10
C LEU A 134 11.29 -3.42 15.68
N CYS A 135 10.99 -3.20 14.41
CA CYS A 135 9.73 -3.53 13.78
C CYS A 135 9.82 -4.90 13.10
N HIS A 136 8.71 -5.64 13.12
CA HIS A 136 8.54 -6.85 12.33
C HIS A 136 8.50 -6.55 10.83
N GLY A 137 7.86 -5.45 10.42
CA GLY A 137 7.78 -4.98 9.04
C GLY A 137 6.75 -5.70 8.16
N ASP A 138 6.07 -6.71 8.68
CA ASP A 138 4.93 -7.38 8.05
C ASP A 138 4.06 -8.06 9.11
N LEU A 139 3.63 -7.32 10.13
CA LEU A 139 2.84 -7.89 11.22
C LEU A 139 1.34 -7.94 10.88
N TRP A 140 0.80 -9.12 10.61
CA TRP A 140 -0.62 -9.37 10.34
C TRP A 140 -1.02 -10.79 10.77
N SER A 141 -2.31 -11.11 10.71
CA SER A 141 -2.86 -12.36 11.26
C SER A 141 -2.18 -13.64 10.77
N ASN A 142 -1.69 -13.69 9.53
CA ASN A 142 -1.00 -14.87 8.99
C ASN A 142 0.41 -15.08 9.53
N ASN A 143 1.03 -14.03 10.08
CA ASN A 143 2.36 -14.07 10.69
C ASN A 143 2.29 -14.25 12.22
N ILE A 144 1.09 -14.52 12.75
CA ILE A 144 0.85 -14.78 14.17
C ILE A 144 0.26 -16.18 14.31
N LEU A 145 1.00 -17.08 14.96
CA LEU A 145 0.59 -18.44 15.21
C LEU A 145 -0.19 -18.53 16.52
N TRP A 146 -1.39 -19.08 16.45
CA TRP A 146 -2.29 -19.26 17.59
C TRP A 146 -2.51 -20.74 17.88
N LYS A 147 -2.65 -21.08 19.17
CA LYS A 147 -3.07 -22.39 19.64
C LYS A 147 -4.44 -22.28 20.30
N GLN A 148 -5.41 -23.06 19.81
CA GLN A 148 -6.72 -23.15 20.42
C GLN A 148 -6.62 -23.90 21.77
N LYS A 149 -7.07 -23.26 22.85
CA LYS A 149 -7.25 -23.85 24.18
C LYS A 149 -8.68 -23.62 24.66
N GLY A 150 -9.57 -24.58 24.37
CA GLY A 150 -11.00 -24.45 24.66
C GLY A 150 -11.61 -23.29 23.88
N ASN A 151 -12.18 -22.30 24.56
CA ASN A 151 -12.72 -21.07 23.95
C ASN A 151 -11.71 -19.92 23.83
N HIS A 152 -10.45 -20.14 24.19
CA HIS A 152 -9.41 -19.12 24.17
C HIS A 152 -8.36 -19.44 23.09
N LEU A 153 -7.80 -18.38 22.51
CA LEU A 153 -6.62 -18.45 21.67
C LEU A 153 -5.39 -18.08 22.50
N GLU A 154 -4.38 -18.93 22.46
CA GLU A 154 -3.08 -18.67 23.06
C GLU A 154 -2.09 -18.31 21.95
N LEU A 155 -1.40 -17.17 22.09
CA LEU A 155 -0.31 -16.79 21.19
C LEU A 155 0.84 -17.80 21.34
N VAL A 156 1.26 -18.42 20.23
CA VAL A 156 2.37 -19.38 20.21
C VAL A 156 3.66 -18.71 19.79
N ALA A 157 3.62 -18.01 18.66
CA ALA A 157 4.79 -17.37 18.08
C ALA A 157 4.36 -16.30 17.07
N VAL A 158 5.20 -15.30 16.91
CA VAL A 158 5.22 -14.43 15.73
C VAL A 158 6.32 -14.96 14.80
N VAL A 159 6.05 -15.00 13.50
CA VAL A 159 6.93 -15.62 12.49
C VAL A 159 7.07 -14.72 11.26
N ASP A 160 8.00 -15.07 10.39
CA ASP A 160 8.26 -14.35 9.12
C ASP A 160 8.91 -12.96 9.27
N TYR A 161 10.05 -12.93 9.97
CA TYR A 161 10.86 -11.73 10.22
C TYR A 161 11.70 -11.27 9.01
N GLN A 162 11.39 -11.69 7.78
CA GLN A 162 12.20 -11.36 6.60
C GLN A 162 12.20 -9.87 6.24
N THR A 163 11.20 -9.11 6.73
CA THR A 163 11.07 -7.66 6.57
C THR A 163 11.41 -6.90 7.86
N ALA A 164 11.95 -7.57 8.88
CA ALA A 164 12.27 -6.94 10.15
C ALA A 164 13.37 -5.88 10.00
N HIS A 165 13.17 -4.72 10.61
CA HIS A 165 14.06 -3.57 10.48
C HIS A 165 13.90 -2.63 11.68
N PHE A 166 14.87 -1.73 11.88
CA PHE A 166 14.69 -0.64 12.83
C PHE A 166 13.91 0.49 12.16
N GLY A 167 12.77 0.86 12.73
CA GLY A 167 11.80 1.75 12.10
C GLY A 167 10.83 2.37 13.11
N CYS A 168 9.71 2.90 12.60
CA CYS A 168 8.67 3.49 13.43
C CYS A 168 7.73 2.40 13.94
N ALA A 169 7.44 2.39 15.24
CA ALA A 169 6.49 1.44 15.84
C ALA A 169 5.10 1.46 15.18
N ALA A 170 4.67 2.63 14.67
CA ALA A 170 3.39 2.78 14.00
C ALA A 170 3.25 1.90 12.75
N THR A 171 4.35 1.52 12.09
CA THR A 171 4.32 0.74 10.84
C THR A 171 3.68 -0.64 11.04
N ASP A 172 4.08 -1.36 12.08
CA ASP A 172 3.50 -2.67 12.42
C ASP A 172 2.05 -2.54 12.90
N LEU A 173 1.71 -1.48 13.64
CA LEU A 173 0.36 -1.27 14.15
C LEU A 173 -0.62 -0.94 13.02
N VAL A 174 -0.24 -0.08 12.07
CA VAL A 174 -1.04 0.18 10.86
C VAL A 174 -1.18 -1.10 10.04
N ARG A 175 -0.09 -1.85 9.82
CA ARG A 175 -0.13 -3.12 9.09
C ARG A 175 -1.10 -4.11 9.74
N MET A 176 -1.05 -4.25 11.06
CA MET A 176 -1.92 -5.12 11.83
C MET A 176 -3.37 -4.64 11.77
N PHE A 177 -3.65 -3.36 11.98
CA PHE A 177 -5.02 -2.84 12.05
C PHE A 177 -5.70 -2.89 10.67
N CYS A 178 -5.00 -2.52 9.61
CA CYS A 178 -5.51 -2.65 8.23
C CYS A 178 -5.74 -4.11 7.85
N GLY A 179 -4.85 -5.01 8.26
CA GLY A 179 -4.94 -6.45 7.97
C GLY A 179 -6.02 -7.18 8.76
N CYS A 180 -6.13 -6.92 10.07
CA CYS A 180 -6.86 -7.76 11.01
C CYS A 180 -8.24 -7.24 11.41
N LEU A 181 -8.48 -5.92 11.39
CA LEU A 181 -9.76 -5.32 11.84
C LEU A 181 -10.71 -5.06 10.66
N SER A 182 -12.03 -5.02 10.92
CA SER A 182 -12.97 -4.44 9.95
C SER A 182 -12.68 -2.94 9.77
N GLY A 183 -13.19 -2.34 8.68
CA GLY A 183 -13.09 -0.91 8.48
C GLY A 183 -13.72 -0.13 9.64
N ARG A 184 -14.92 -0.55 10.04
CA ARG A 184 -15.62 -0.03 11.23
C ARG A 184 -14.79 -0.12 12.51
N ASP A 185 -14.34 -1.31 12.90
CA ASP A 185 -13.65 -1.50 14.18
C ASP A 185 -12.33 -0.71 14.24
N ARG A 186 -11.59 -0.65 13.12
CA ARG A 186 -10.39 0.18 13.02
C ARG A 186 -10.71 1.65 13.29
N ARG A 187 -11.72 2.21 12.64
CA ARG A 187 -12.10 3.63 12.81
C ARG A 187 -12.62 3.93 14.21
N GLU A 188 -13.36 2.99 14.81
CA GLU A 188 -13.95 3.16 16.14
C GLU A 188 -12.92 3.01 17.27
N HIS A 189 -11.89 2.17 17.10
CA HIS A 189 -11.04 1.72 18.20
C HIS A 189 -9.54 1.96 18.03
N TRP A 190 -9.04 2.51 16.90
CA TRP A 190 -7.60 2.64 16.70
C TRP A 190 -6.89 3.41 17.83
N GLU A 191 -7.48 4.50 18.34
CA GLU A 191 -6.87 5.27 19.44
C GLU A 191 -6.75 4.45 20.72
N GLN A 192 -7.83 3.76 21.11
CA GLN A 192 -7.86 2.91 22.31
C GLN A 192 -6.84 1.77 22.17
N LEU A 193 -6.74 1.14 21.00
CA LEU A 193 -5.79 0.06 20.77
C LEU A 193 -4.34 0.53 20.84
N LEU A 194 -4.05 1.75 20.34
CA LEU A 194 -2.72 2.36 20.50
C LEU A 194 -2.40 2.69 21.96
N GLU A 195 -3.39 3.16 22.73
CA GLU A 195 -3.26 3.43 24.17
C GLU A 195 -2.98 2.15 24.96
N GLU A 196 -3.72 1.08 24.67
CA GLU A 196 -3.51 -0.24 25.30
C GLU A 196 -2.12 -0.79 24.97
N PHE A 197 -1.72 -0.75 23.69
CA PHE A 197 -0.37 -1.14 23.28
C PHE A 197 0.71 -0.32 23.99
N TYR A 198 0.53 1.00 24.07
CA TYR A 198 1.48 1.89 24.74
C TYR A 198 1.59 1.61 26.23
N CYS A 199 0.47 1.27 26.91
CA CYS A 199 0.47 0.84 28.30
C CYS A 199 1.30 -0.44 28.48
N TYR A 200 1.06 -1.48 27.67
CA TYR A 200 1.85 -2.72 27.72
C TYR A 200 3.33 -2.46 27.43
N LEU A 201 3.63 -1.63 26.43
CA LEU A 201 5.02 -1.28 26.13
C LEU A 201 5.70 -0.59 27.32
N LYS A 202 5.01 0.33 27.98
CA LYS A 202 5.54 1.04 29.15
C LYS A 202 5.82 0.09 30.31
N GLU A 203 4.94 -0.88 30.55
CA GLU A 203 5.16 -1.94 31.55
C GLU A 203 6.41 -2.78 31.23
N GLU A 204 6.58 -3.20 29.97
CA GLU A 204 7.72 -3.99 29.50
C GLU A 204 9.05 -3.21 29.45
N VAL A 205 8.99 -1.91 29.16
CA VAL A 205 10.15 -1.02 29.16
C VAL A 205 10.68 -0.82 30.59
N GLY A 206 9.79 -0.74 31.59
CA GLY A 206 10.11 -0.56 32.99
C GLY A 206 10.69 0.83 33.28
N ASP A 207 11.79 0.90 34.03
CA ASP A 207 12.45 2.16 34.43
C ASP A 207 13.28 2.81 33.30
N ARG A 208 13.32 2.21 32.10
CA ARG A 208 14.05 2.75 30.96
C ARG A 208 13.29 3.93 30.34
N GLN A 209 14.02 4.79 29.63
CA GLN A 209 13.41 5.86 28.87
C GLN A 209 12.53 5.27 27.76
N MET A 210 11.32 5.82 27.60
CA MET A 210 10.43 5.46 26.50
C MET A 210 10.99 5.99 25.17
N PRO A 211 10.95 5.19 24.08
CA PRO A 211 11.47 5.59 22.78
C PRO A 211 10.66 6.71 22.10
N TYR A 212 9.41 6.91 22.53
CA TYR A 212 8.48 7.91 22.03
C TYR A 212 7.32 8.12 23.02
N THR A 213 6.57 9.21 22.86
CA THR A 213 5.32 9.46 23.60
C THR A 213 4.12 8.80 22.93
N LEU A 214 2.99 8.72 23.64
CA LEU A 214 1.73 8.22 23.09
C LEU A 214 1.23 9.11 21.95
N GLU A 215 1.37 10.43 22.09
CA GLU A 215 0.98 11.43 21.12
C GLU A 215 1.82 11.29 19.84
N GLN A 216 3.12 11.06 19.98
CA GLN A 216 4.00 10.74 18.86
C GLN A 216 3.56 9.45 18.15
N LEU A 217 3.19 8.41 18.91
CA LEU A 217 2.69 7.16 18.32
C LEU A 217 1.37 7.35 17.56
N LYS A 218 0.42 8.11 18.13
CA LYS A 218 -0.86 8.42 17.48
C LYS A 218 -0.66 9.23 16.20
N GLU A 219 0.19 10.26 16.25
CA GLU A 219 0.52 11.06 15.09
C GLU A 219 1.22 10.21 14.01
N ALA A 220 2.20 9.40 14.39
CA ALA A 220 2.89 8.50 13.46
C ALA A 220 1.97 7.47 12.81
N TYR A 221 0.99 6.96 13.56
CA TYR A 221 -0.06 6.12 13.00
C TYR A 221 -0.84 6.87 11.91
N GLN A 222 -1.36 8.05 12.21
CA GLN A 222 -2.15 8.84 11.26
C GLN A 222 -1.35 9.22 10.01
N GLN A 223 -0.08 9.59 10.17
CA GLN A 223 0.78 9.92 9.03
C GLN A 223 1.09 8.71 8.14
N PHE A 224 1.21 7.51 8.73
CA PHE A 224 1.54 6.29 8.01
C PHE A 224 0.31 5.61 7.37
N ILE A 225 -0.92 5.96 7.78
CA ILE A 225 -2.15 5.34 7.23
C ILE A 225 -2.23 5.35 5.70
N PRO A 226 -1.95 6.46 4.97
CA PRO A 226 -2.10 6.47 3.52
C PRO A 226 -1.27 5.40 2.82
N ILE A 227 0.02 5.27 3.17
CA ILE A 227 0.85 4.22 2.58
C ILE A 227 0.58 2.85 3.18
N GLY A 228 0.37 2.74 4.50
CA GLY A 228 0.14 1.45 5.15
C GLY A 228 -1.16 0.77 4.70
N ALA A 229 -2.24 1.54 4.56
CA ALA A 229 -3.50 1.07 4.01
C ALA A 229 -3.39 0.71 2.53
N PHE A 230 -2.67 1.52 1.73
CA PHE A 230 -2.38 1.19 0.33
C PHE A 230 -1.64 -0.15 0.19
N MET A 231 -0.62 -0.38 1.02
CA MET A 231 0.14 -1.65 1.04
C MET A 231 -0.68 -2.84 1.53
N ALA A 232 -1.79 -2.61 2.25
CA ALA A 232 -2.70 -3.66 2.70
C ALA A 232 -3.73 -4.09 1.64
N LEU A 233 -4.14 -3.19 0.73
CA LEU A 233 -5.08 -3.49 -0.38
C LEU A 233 -4.67 -4.75 -1.17
N PRO A 234 -3.38 -4.95 -1.49
CA PRO A 234 -2.84 -6.20 -2.00
C PRO A 234 -3.38 -7.52 -1.44
N GLY A 235 -3.40 -7.64 -0.11
CA GLY A 235 -3.83 -8.85 0.56
C GLY A 235 -5.31 -9.16 0.30
N ILE A 236 -6.13 -8.14 0.08
CA ILE A 236 -7.56 -8.28 -0.17
C ILE A 236 -7.82 -8.81 -1.59
N GLY A 237 -7.03 -8.39 -2.58
CA GLY A 237 -7.11 -8.92 -3.95
C GLY A 237 -6.96 -10.44 -4.01
N THR A 238 -6.04 -10.98 -3.20
CA THR A 238 -5.85 -12.45 -3.07
C THR A 238 -7.07 -13.12 -2.43
N VAL A 239 -7.71 -12.47 -1.46
CA VAL A 239 -8.97 -12.94 -0.88
C VAL A 239 -10.07 -12.99 -1.94
N PHE A 240 -10.25 -11.93 -2.75
CA PHE A 240 -11.24 -11.94 -3.84
C PHE A 240 -11.03 -13.11 -4.81
N GLN A 241 -9.77 -13.39 -5.19
CA GLN A 241 -9.44 -14.51 -6.07
C GLN A 241 -9.82 -15.87 -5.45
N VAL A 242 -9.39 -16.12 -4.21
CA VAL A 242 -9.72 -17.36 -3.49
C VAL A 242 -11.24 -17.52 -3.29
N LEU A 243 -11.95 -16.42 -3.05
CA LEU A 243 -13.42 -16.42 -2.92
C LEU A 243 -14.14 -16.67 -4.24
N SER A 244 -13.55 -16.35 -5.38
CA SER A 244 -14.14 -16.65 -6.68
C SER A 244 -14.13 -18.16 -6.99
N GLU A 245 -13.25 -18.92 -6.33
CA GLU A 245 -13.05 -20.35 -6.54
C GLU A 245 -13.86 -21.24 -5.56
N THR A 246 -14.51 -20.65 -4.53
CA THR A 246 -15.32 -21.41 -3.57
C THR A 246 -16.69 -21.80 -4.13
N SER A 247 -17.09 -23.05 -3.94
CA SER A 247 -18.39 -23.57 -4.41
C SER A 247 -19.58 -23.20 -3.51
N ASP A 248 -19.34 -22.75 -2.27
CA ASP A 248 -20.40 -22.37 -1.33
C ASP A 248 -20.83 -20.91 -1.50
N GLU A 249 -22.04 -20.69 -2.03
CA GLU A 249 -22.52 -19.35 -2.38
C GLU A 249 -22.74 -18.44 -1.17
N ASP A 250 -23.23 -18.97 -0.05
CA ASP A 250 -23.50 -18.19 1.16
C ASP A 250 -22.19 -17.71 1.81
N SER A 251 -21.19 -18.60 1.96
CA SER A 251 -19.86 -18.19 2.43
C SER A 251 -19.17 -17.24 1.46
N ARG A 252 -19.33 -17.45 0.15
CA ARG A 252 -18.78 -16.54 -0.88
C ARG A 252 -19.35 -15.13 -0.71
N LYS A 253 -20.68 -15.01 -0.61
CA LYS A 253 -21.37 -13.73 -0.46
C LYS A 253 -20.93 -13.01 0.82
N LYS A 254 -20.94 -13.70 1.96
CA LYS A 254 -20.56 -13.10 3.26
C LYS A 254 -19.11 -12.61 3.26
N ARG A 255 -18.18 -13.39 2.71
CA ARG A 255 -16.76 -13.01 2.67
C ARG A 255 -16.49 -11.90 1.64
N MET A 256 -17.26 -11.87 0.55
CA MET A 256 -17.24 -10.78 -0.43
C MET A 256 -17.67 -9.46 0.21
N GLU A 257 -18.76 -9.46 0.97
CA GLU A 257 -19.25 -8.28 1.70
C GLU A 257 -18.18 -7.74 2.69
N ILE A 258 -17.52 -8.63 3.44
CA ILE A 258 -16.43 -8.25 4.35
C ILE A 258 -15.24 -7.65 3.57
N ALA A 259 -14.85 -8.26 2.45
CA ALA A 259 -13.75 -7.76 1.63
C ALA A 259 -14.06 -6.39 1.02
N MET A 260 -15.29 -6.18 0.55
CA MET A 260 -15.75 -4.90 0.00
C MET A 260 -15.80 -3.81 1.07
N GLU A 261 -16.38 -4.09 2.25
CA GLU A 261 -16.39 -3.14 3.38
C GLU A 261 -14.97 -2.70 3.74
N LYS A 262 -14.07 -3.67 3.95
CA LYS A 262 -12.68 -3.38 4.31
C LYS A 262 -11.98 -2.57 3.23
N THR A 263 -12.17 -2.92 1.96
CA THR A 263 -11.57 -2.21 0.83
C THR A 263 -12.07 -0.77 0.76
N GLY A 264 -13.39 -0.56 0.81
CA GLY A 264 -13.99 0.77 0.76
C GLY A 264 -13.47 1.64 1.91
N CYS A 265 -13.45 1.09 3.13
CA CYS A 265 -12.96 1.83 4.28
C CYS A 265 -11.46 2.13 4.21
N LEU A 266 -10.63 1.22 3.71
CA LEU A 266 -9.21 1.50 3.50
C LEU A 266 -9.01 2.62 2.49
N LEU A 267 -9.79 2.65 1.40
CA LEU A 267 -9.73 3.73 0.42
C LEU A 267 -10.10 5.08 1.03
N ASP A 268 -11.21 5.19 1.78
CA ASP A 268 -11.53 6.49 2.40
C ASP A 268 -10.50 6.89 3.46
N ASP A 269 -9.94 5.93 4.20
CA ASP A 269 -8.89 6.24 5.19
C ASP A 269 -7.64 6.78 4.48
N ILE A 270 -7.25 6.20 3.34
CA ILE A 270 -6.14 6.72 2.52
C ILE A 270 -6.40 8.18 2.17
N PHE A 271 -7.58 8.50 1.65
CA PHE A 271 -7.90 9.87 1.21
C PHE A 271 -7.95 10.85 2.37
N LEU A 272 -8.65 10.50 3.44
CA LEU A 272 -8.79 11.33 4.63
C LEU A 272 -7.42 11.70 5.23
N PHE A 273 -6.57 10.69 5.45
CA PHE A 273 -5.28 10.93 6.08
C PHE A 273 -4.26 11.54 5.10
N HIS A 274 -4.35 11.24 3.80
CA HIS A 274 -3.55 11.93 2.79
C HIS A 274 -3.81 13.44 2.81
N ASP A 275 -5.07 13.84 2.77
CA ASP A 275 -5.46 15.26 2.73
C ASP A 275 -5.04 15.97 4.03
N ARG A 276 -5.32 15.36 5.19
CA ARG A 276 -4.83 15.82 6.49
C ARG A 276 -3.32 16.06 6.49
N ASN A 277 -2.54 15.06 6.07
CA ASN A 277 -1.08 15.15 6.10
C ASN A 277 -0.55 16.20 5.12
N LYS A 278 -1.24 16.41 3.99
CA LYS A 278 -0.90 17.45 3.01
C LYS A 278 -1.19 18.85 3.53
N GLU A 279 -2.22 19.03 4.36
CA GLU A 279 -2.52 20.28 5.04
C GLU A 279 -1.45 20.61 6.09
N LEU A 280 -1.10 19.64 6.95
CA LEU A 280 -0.05 19.81 7.97
C LEU A 280 1.29 20.25 7.36
N ARG A 281 1.74 19.60 6.27
CA ARG A 281 2.99 19.97 5.57
C ARG A 281 2.96 21.37 4.97
N LYS A 282 1.78 21.93 4.66
CA LYS A 282 1.67 23.31 4.14
C LYS A 282 1.80 24.33 5.26
N GLU A 283 1.18 24.07 6.41
CA GLU A 283 1.25 24.94 7.58
C GLU A 283 2.70 25.09 8.05
N GLU A 284 3.47 24.00 8.04
CA GLU A 284 4.89 23.98 8.42
C GLU A 284 5.83 24.73 7.46
N GLN A 285 5.42 24.99 6.20
CA GLN A 285 6.22 25.77 5.25
C GLN A 285 6.00 27.28 5.36
N VAL A 286 5.00 27.70 6.15
CA VAL A 286 4.60 29.10 6.32
C VAL A 286 5.13 29.69 7.64
N GLU A 287 5.54 28.86 8.61
CA GLU A 287 6.28 29.25 9.82
C GLU A 287 7.80 29.35 9.59
#